data_AF-A0A8J8D9S6-F1
#
_entry.id   AF-A0A8J8D9S6-F1
#
_cell.length_a   1.000
_cell.length_b   1.000
_cell.length_c   1.000
_cell.angle_alpha   90.00
_cell.angle_beta   90.00
_cell.angle_gamma   90.00
#
_symmetry.space_group_name_H-M   'P 1'
#
loop_
_entity.id
_entity.type
_entity.pdbx_description
1 polymer ?
#
loop_
_entity_poly.entity_id
_entity_poly.type
_entity_poly.pdbx_seq_one_letter_code
_entity_poly.pdbx_strand_id
1 'polypeptide(L)' 'MIVNLSKEHSLLTNWIAELRDITIQGDRLRFRRNLERIGEIAAYEISKQLTWKDVETQTPLGIHNS' A
#
# COMPACT_ATOMS: atom_id res chain seq x y z
N MET A 1 -15.10 -8.21 7.83
CA MET A 1 -14.74 -6.97 8.55
C MET A 1 -14.35 -5.93 7.51
N ILE A 2 -14.85 -4.70 7.61
CA ILE A 2 -14.51 -3.62 6.66
C ILE A 2 -13.30 -2.86 7.22
N VAL A 3 -12.26 -2.68 6.41
CA VAL A 3 -11.09 -1.86 6.75
C VAL A 3 -11.19 -0.53 6.03
N ASN A 4 -11.26 0.57 6.78
CA ASN A 4 -11.27 1.93 6.22
C ASN A 4 -9.85 2.53 6.30
N LEU A 5 -9.15 2.53 5.15
CA LEU A 5 -7.79 3.07 5.04
C LEU A 5 -7.73 4.60 5.13
N SER A 6 -8.86 5.30 4.96
CA SER A 6 -8.94 6.77 5.03
C SER A 6 -9.57 7.26 6.34
N LYS A 7 -9.54 6.44 7.40
CA LYS A 7 -10.10 6.83 8.70
C LYS A 7 -9.31 7.98 9.34
N GLU A 8 -7.99 7.94 9.22
CA GLU A 8 -7.06 8.95 9.73
C GLU A 8 -6.32 9.62 8.56
N HIS A 9 -5.85 10.85 8.77
CA HIS A 9 -5.05 11.57 7.77
C HIS A 9 -3.71 10.87 7.53
N SER A 10 -3.34 10.71 6.25
CA SER A 10 -2.11 10.07 5.82
C SER A 10 -1.77 10.43 4.36
N LEU A 11 -0.64 9.91 3.84
CA LEU A 11 -0.29 10.02 2.43
C LEU A 11 -1.39 9.50 1.50
N LEU A 12 -2.06 8.41 1.89
CA LEU A 12 -3.17 7.83 1.13
C LEU A 12 -4.33 8.83 0.97
N THR A 13 -4.66 9.58 2.02
CA THR A 13 -5.73 10.59 1.94
C THR A 13 -5.37 11.75 1.01
N ASN A 14 -4.09 12.13 0.93
CA ASN A 14 -3.62 13.15 -0.01
C ASN A 14 -3.70 12.65 -1.46
N TRP A 15 -3.24 11.43 -1.74
CA TRP A 15 -3.32 10.86 -3.09
C TRP A 15 -4.76 10.69 -3.55
N ILE A 16 -5.66 10.28 -2.66
CA ILE A 16 -7.09 10.22 -2.93
C ILE A 16 -7.66 11.61 -3.26
N ALA A 17 -7.23 12.66 -2.54
CA ALA A 17 -7.65 14.02 -2.84
C ALA A 17 -7.17 14.45 -4.24
N GLU A 18 -5.91 14.17 -4.59
CA GLU A 18 -5.35 14.47 -5.92
C GLU A 18 -6.05 13.72 -7.07
N LEU A 19 -6.52 12.49 -6.83
CA LEU A 19 -7.33 11.75 -7.82
C LEU A 19 -8.71 12.38 -8.05
N ARG A 20 -9.22 13.18 -7.10
CA ARG A 20 -10.55 13.81 -7.18
C ARG A 20 -10.50 15.27 -7.61
N ASP A 21 -9.36 15.93 -7.48
CA ASP A 21 -9.19 17.33 -7.83
C ASP A 21 -9.20 17.51 -9.37
N ILE A 22 -10.13 18.33 -9.86
CA ILE A 22 -10.34 18.56 -11.31
C ILE A 22 -9.14 19.20 -12.01
N THR A 23 -8.33 19.95 -11.27
CA THR A 23 -7.14 20.64 -11.79
C THR A 23 -5.93 19.73 -11.84
N ILE A 24 -5.84 18.76 -10.92
CA ILE A 24 -4.70 17.85 -10.78
C ILE A 24 -4.92 16.54 -11.55
N GLN A 25 -6.14 15.99 -11.55
CA GLN A 25 -6.42 14.66 -12.14
C GLN A 25 -6.08 14.57 -13.65
N GLY A 26 -6.01 15.72 -14.35
CA GLY A 26 -5.60 15.79 -15.75
C GLY A 26 -4.13 15.39 -15.99
N ASP A 27 -3.28 15.45 -14.97
CA ASP A 27 -1.91 14.92 -15.01
C ASP A 27 -1.94 13.39 -15.00
N ARG A 28 -1.93 12.80 -16.19
CA ARG A 28 -2.04 11.35 -16.41
C ARG A 28 -0.95 10.54 -15.72
N LEU A 29 0.27 11.08 -15.57
CA LEU A 29 1.36 10.35 -14.91
C LEU A 29 1.10 10.31 -13.40
N ARG A 30 0.73 11.45 -12.82
CA ARG A 30 0.39 11.54 -11.40
C ARG A 30 -0.84 10.71 -11.05
N PHE A 31 -1.89 10.76 -11.86
CA PHE A 31 -3.10 9.96 -11.67
C PHE A 31 -2.78 8.46 -11.59
N ARG A 32 -2.01 7.93 -12.55
CA ARG A 32 -1.61 6.51 -12.56
C ARG A 32 -0.75 6.15 -11.35
N ARG A 33 0.25 6.98 -11.01
CA ARG A 33 1.10 6.74 -9.84
C ARG A 33 0.33 6.76 -8.53
N ASN A 34 -0.63 7.66 -8.37
CA ASN A 34 -1.47 7.73 -7.17
C ASN A 34 -2.36 6.49 -7.06
N LEU A 35 -2.94 6.01 -8.16
CA LEU A 35 -3.68 4.74 -8.18
C LEU A 35 -2.79 3.55 -7.81
N GLU A 36 -1.60 3.44 -8.39
CA GLU A 36 -0.63 2.37 -8.08
C GLU A 36 -0.30 2.34 -6.59
N ARG A 37 0.08 3.49 -6.02
CA ARG A 37 0.42 3.63 -4.59
C ARG A 37 -0.74 3.28 -3.66
N ILE A 38 -1.96 3.70 -4.00
CA ILE A 38 -3.15 3.34 -3.22
C ILE A 38 -3.38 1.83 -3.28
N GLY A 39 -3.21 1.23 -4.46
CA GLY A 39 -3.29 -0.22 -4.67
C GLY A 39 -2.26 -0.99 -3.84
N GLU A 40 -1.01 -0.53 -3.81
CA GLU A 40 0.07 -1.12 -3.00
C GLU A 40 -0.26 -1.12 -1.51
N ILE A 41 -0.76 0.02 -0.98
CA ILE A 41 -1.15 0.12 0.43
C ILE A 41 -2.31 -0.83 0.74
N ALA A 42 -3.33 -0.87 -0.13
CA ALA A 42 -4.45 -1.78 0.05
C ALA A 42 -4.01 -3.26 0.02
N ALA A 43 -3.13 -3.62 -0.91
CA ALA A 43 -2.57 -4.96 -1.01
C ALA A 43 -1.75 -5.34 0.23
N TYR A 44 -0.95 -4.41 0.76
CA TYR A 44 -0.18 -4.62 1.99
C TYR A 44 -1.07 -4.86 3.21
N GLU A 45 -2.17 -4.11 3.36
CA GLU A 45 -3.11 -4.34 4.47
C GLU A 45 -3.85 -5.69 4.32
N ILE A 46 -4.17 -6.10 3.10
CA ILE A 46 -4.72 -7.44 2.83
C ILE A 46 -3.70 -8.52 3.17
N SER A 47 -2.43 -8.32 2.79
CA SER A 47 -1.39 -9.35 2.96
C SER A 47 -1.14 -9.71 4.42
N LYS A 48 -1.35 -8.78 5.37
CA LYS A 48 -1.24 -9.05 6.81
C LYS A 48 -2.22 -10.09 7.34
N GLN A 49 -3.32 -10.35 6.62
CA GLN A 49 -4.34 -11.33 7.01
C GLN A 49 -4.13 -12.69 6.34
N LEU A 50 -3.20 -12.78 5.38
CA LEU A 50 -2.93 -14.02 4.69
C LEU A 50 -2.18 -14.99 5.61
N THR A 51 -2.45 -16.28 5.43
CA THR A 51 -1.71 -17.33 6.11
C THR A 51 -0.25 -17.31 5.69
N TRP A 52 0.64 -17.35 6.67
CA TRP A 52 2.07 -17.41 6.46
C TRP A 52 2.65 -18.55 7.31
N LYS A 53 3.91 -18.90 7.06
CA LYS A 53 4.65 -19.89 7.84
C LYS A 53 6.09 -19.43 7.94
N ASP A 54 6.71 -19.72 9.08
CA ASP A 54 8.13 -19.50 9.26
C ASP A 54 8.94 -20.40 8.32
N VAL A 55 9.96 -19.82 7.69
CA VAL A 55 10.93 -20.54 6.86
C VAL A 55 12.35 -20.18 7.31
N GLU A 56 13.12 -21.20 7.67
CA GLU A 56 14.55 -21.06 7.92
C GLU A 56 15.27 -20.64 6.64
N THR A 57 15.85 -19.45 6.66
CA THR A 57 16.54 -18.84 5.53
C THR A 57 18.00 -18.61 5.89
N GLN A 58 18.91 -19.18 5.08
CA GLN A 58 20.34 -18.94 5.23
C GLN A 58 20.69 -17.52 4.80
N THR A 59 21.23 -16.73 5.73
CA THR A 59 21.78 -15.40 5.49
C THR A 59 23.32 -15.43 5.60
N PRO A 60 24.04 -14.38 5.19
CA PRO A 60 25.49 -14.30 5.38
C PRO A 60 25.95 -14.35 6.85
N LEU A 61 25.05 -14.06 7.80
CA LEU A 61 25.35 -14.02 9.23
C LEU A 61 24.82 -15.23 10.02
N GLY A 62 24.15 -16.18 9.35
CA GLY A 62 23.56 -17.36 9.98
C GLY A 62 22.17 -17.71 9.46
N ILE A 63 21.46 -18.62 10.15
CA ILE A 63 20.10 -19.03 9.82
C ILE A 63 19.09 -18.09 10.49
N HIS A 64 18.15 -17.52 9.73
CA HIS A 64 17.09 -16.63 10.20
C HIS A 64 15.72 -17.24 9.93
N ASN A 65 14.80 -17.16 10.90
CA ASN A 65 13.40 -17.57 10.71
C ASN A 65 12.64 -16.39 10.11
N SER A 66 12.21 -16.53 8.85
CA SER A 66 11.48 -15.52 8.07
C SER A 66 10.01 -15.86 7.94
#